data_AF-D0W5J8-F1
#
_entry.id   AF-D0W5J8-F1
#
_cell.length_a   1.000
_cell.length_b   1.000
_cell.length_c   1.000
_cell.angle_alpha   90.00
_cell.angle_beta   90.00
_cell.angle_gamma   90.00
#
_symmetry.space_group_name_H-M   'P 1'
#
loop_
_entity.id
_entity.type
_entity.pdbx_description
1 polymer ?
#
loop_
_entity_poly.entity_id
_entity_poly.type
_entity_poly.pdbx_seq_one_letter_code
_entity_poly.pdbx_strand_id
1 'polypeptide(L)'
;MLEKLDKEQIRASFEDMRRIMPDLGFEAKGYALSFEQLAQLKIPVIVYLKYRKDDHFSVLRGIDGNTVLLADPSLGHVSMSRAQFLDAWQTREANLADKILAVVPKKAETISNKLFFTHHPKRQTDFAVEQIRQARAE
;
A
#
# COMPACT_ATOMS: atom_id res chain seq x y z
N MET A 1 -16.73 -1.46 -10.30
CA MET A 1 -16.43 -1.71 -8.87
C MET A 1 -17.38 -0.92 -7.98
N LEU A 2 -17.48 0.40 -8.17
CA LEU A 2 -18.35 1.29 -7.39
C LEU A 2 -19.84 1.09 -7.68
N GLU A 3 -20.23 0.77 -8.92
CA GLU A 3 -21.63 0.43 -9.26
C GLU A 3 -22.16 -0.80 -8.51
N LYS A 4 -21.27 -1.70 -8.07
CA LYS A 4 -21.64 -2.88 -7.28
C LYS A 4 -21.88 -2.58 -5.79
N LEU A 5 -21.61 -1.36 -5.35
CA LEU A 5 -21.60 -1.01 -3.93
C LEU A 5 -22.84 -0.25 -3.45
N ASP A 6 -23.79 0.06 -4.33
CA ASP A 6 -25.13 0.62 -4.02
C ASP A 6 -25.12 1.68 -2.89
N LYS A 7 -24.22 2.67 -3.01
CA LYS A 7 -24.03 3.74 -2.00
C LYS A 7 -24.11 5.11 -2.67
N GLU A 8 -25.01 5.96 -2.17
CA GLU A 8 -25.18 7.35 -2.58
C GLU A 8 -24.01 8.27 -2.14
N GLN A 9 -23.16 7.82 -1.21
CA GLN A 9 -21.90 8.49 -0.87
C GLN A 9 -20.71 7.62 -1.29
N ILE A 10 -19.90 8.16 -2.20
CA ILE A 10 -18.76 7.50 -2.85
C ILE A 10 -17.59 7.37 -1.84
N ARG A 11 -17.70 6.42 -0.90
CA ARG A 11 -16.60 6.00 -0.02
C ARG A 11 -16.55 4.48 0.05
N ALA A 12 -15.49 3.91 -0.48
CA ALA A 12 -15.22 2.48 -0.36
C ALA A 12 -14.57 2.18 1.00
N SER A 13 -14.94 1.09 1.64
CA SER A 13 -14.26 0.56 2.83
C SER A 13 -13.54 -0.75 2.52
N PHE A 14 -12.67 -1.21 3.42
CA PHE A 14 -12.09 -2.56 3.31
C PHE A 14 -13.16 -3.66 3.29
N GLU A 15 -14.28 -3.47 4.00
CA GLU A 15 -15.38 -4.42 3.99
C GLU A 15 -16.11 -4.45 2.64
N ASP A 16 -16.37 -3.27 2.08
CA ASP A 16 -16.96 -3.12 0.74
C ASP A 16 -16.10 -3.81 -0.31
N MET A 17 -14.78 -3.55 -0.28
CA MET A 17 -13.82 -4.22 -1.16
C MET A 17 -13.87 -5.73 -0.95
N ARG A 18 -13.79 -6.22 0.30
CA ARG A 18 -13.85 -7.65 0.60
C ARG A 18 -15.12 -8.32 0.04
N ARG A 19 -16.27 -7.65 0.12
CA ARG A 19 -17.57 -8.18 -0.33
C ARG A 19 -17.60 -8.48 -1.83
N ILE A 20 -16.95 -7.66 -2.65
CA ILE A 20 -16.99 -7.79 -4.11
C ILE A 20 -15.85 -8.64 -4.69
N MET A 21 -14.79 -8.92 -3.92
CA MET A 21 -13.64 -9.70 -4.39
C MET A 21 -14.01 -11.12 -4.89
N PRO A 22 -14.93 -11.85 -4.22
CA PRO A 22 -15.41 -13.14 -4.70
C PRO A 22 -15.93 -13.12 -6.13
N ASP A 23 -16.69 -12.09 -6.51
CA ASP A 23 -17.25 -11.93 -7.87
C ASP A 23 -16.15 -11.70 -8.91
N LEU A 24 -15.02 -11.14 -8.48
CA LEU A 24 -13.86 -10.88 -9.33
C LEU A 24 -12.92 -12.09 -9.41
N GLY A 25 -13.26 -13.22 -8.76
CA GLY A 25 -12.41 -14.42 -8.71
C GLY A 25 -11.31 -14.38 -7.65
N PHE A 26 -11.36 -13.42 -6.73
CA PHE A 26 -10.40 -13.24 -5.65
C PHE A 26 -11.03 -13.53 -4.28
N GLU A 27 -10.18 -13.79 -3.30
CA GLU A 27 -10.51 -13.80 -1.89
C GLU A 27 -9.74 -12.66 -1.22
N ALA A 28 -10.39 -11.95 -0.31
CA ALA A 28 -9.74 -10.87 0.43
C ALA A 28 -9.87 -11.07 1.94
N LYS A 29 -8.78 -10.82 2.66
CA LYS A 29 -8.69 -10.96 4.12
C LYS A 29 -8.09 -9.70 4.72
N GLY A 30 -8.76 -9.18 5.73
CA GLY A 30 -8.29 -8.05 6.52
C GLY A 30 -7.34 -8.53 7.61
N TYR A 31 -6.23 -7.83 7.79
CA TYR A 31 -5.27 -8.06 8.87
C TYR A 31 -4.91 -6.76 9.56
N ALA A 32 -4.58 -6.83 10.85
CA ALA A 32 -3.91 -5.76 11.57
C ALA A 32 -2.46 -6.21 11.80
N LEU A 33 -1.49 -5.45 11.31
CA LEU A 33 -0.07 -5.83 11.33
C LEU A 33 0.76 -4.66 11.85
N SER A 34 1.85 -4.95 12.57
CA SER A 34 2.88 -3.95 12.81
C SER A 34 3.64 -3.65 11.51
N PHE A 35 4.39 -2.54 11.48
CA PHE A 35 5.26 -2.23 10.34
C PHE A 35 6.28 -3.33 10.05
N GLU A 36 6.85 -3.93 11.10
CA GLU A 36 7.82 -5.02 11.00
C GLU A 36 7.19 -6.26 10.37
N GLN A 37 5.96 -6.60 10.75
CA GLN A 37 5.20 -7.69 10.14
C GLN A 37 4.84 -7.38 8.69
N LEU A 38 4.44 -6.12 8.40
CA LEU A 38 4.15 -5.66 7.05
C LEU A 38 5.38 -5.76 6.13
N ALA A 39 6.57 -5.43 6.65
CA ALA A 39 7.84 -5.51 5.94
C ALA A 39 8.29 -6.95 5.60
N GLN A 40 7.73 -7.95 6.28
CA GLN A 40 8.01 -9.36 6.02
C GLN A 40 7.10 -9.97 4.94
N LEU A 41 6.03 -9.27 4.54
CA LEU A 41 5.12 -9.75 3.51
C LEU A 41 5.83 -9.82 2.16
N LYS A 42 5.46 -10.83 1.37
CA LYS A 42 6.02 -11.07 0.02
C LYS A 42 5.01 -10.82 -1.10
N ILE A 43 3.84 -10.31 -0.74
CA ILE A 43 2.70 -10.15 -1.65
C ILE A 43 2.24 -8.69 -1.61
N PRO A 44 1.72 -8.16 -2.74
CA PRO A 44 1.11 -6.84 -2.72
C PRO A 44 -0.16 -6.87 -1.87
N VAL A 45 -0.35 -5.82 -1.07
CA VAL A 45 -1.51 -5.64 -0.20
C VAL A 45 -2.07 -4.24 -0.35
N ILE A 46 -3.37 -4.08 -0.10
CA ILE A 46 -4.01 -2.77 -0.10
C ILE A 46 -3.88 -2.18 1.30
N VAL A 47 -3.36 -0.96 1.38
CA VAL A 47 -3.21 -0.18 2.60
C VAL A 47 -4.14 1.03 2.55
N TYR A 48 -4.62 1.45 3.72
CA TYR A 48 -5.37 2.70 3.87
C TYR A 48 -4.42 3.77 4.42
N LEU A 49 -4.35 4.91 3.76
CA LEU A 49 -3.46 6.02 4.11
C LEU A 49 -4.30 7.28 4.27
N LYS A 50 -3.96 8.10 5.26
CA LYS A 50 -4.51 9.43 5.44
C LYS A 50 -3.39 10.44 5.40
N TYR A 51 -3.36 11.27 4.36
CA TYR A 51 -2.43 12.39 4.25
C TYR A 51 -3.14 13.55 3.56
N ARG A 52 -2.74 14.79 3.87
CA ARG A 52 -3.33 16.03 3.30
C ARG A 52 -4.86 16.18 3.50
N LYS A 53 -5.44 15.53 4.52
CA LYS A 53 -6.89 15.49 4.86
C LYS A 53 -7.75 14.58 3.97
N ASP A 54 -7.14 13.87 3.04
CA ASP A 54 -7.83 12.95 2.14
C ASP A 54 -7.59 11.49 2.55
N ASP A 55 -8.61 10.67 2.29
CA ASP A 55 -8.63 9.23 2.53
C ASP A 55 -8.18 8.50 1.27
N HIS A 56 -7.09 7.73 1.35
CA HIS A 56 -6.50 7.03 0.21
C HIS A 56 -6.42 5.53 0.45
N PHE A 57 -6.75 4.75 -0.58
CA PHE A 57 -6.31 3.36 -0.67
C PHE A 57 -5.19 3.27 -1.70
N SER A 58 -4.08 2.64 -1.32
CA SER A 58 -2.94 2.45 -2.19
C SER A 58 -2.49 0.99 -2.13
N VAL A 59 -1.80 0.51 -3.17
CA VAL A 59 -1.23 -0.83 -3.20
C VAL A 59 0.22 -0.77 -2.75
N LEU A 60 0.56 -1.47 -1.67
CA LEU A 60 1.93 -1.69 -1.24
C LEU A 60 2.60 -2.70 -2.19
N ARG A 61 3.66 -2.26 -2.88
CA ARG A 61 4.41 -3.09 -3.84
C ARG A 61 5.84 -3.36 -3.42
N GLY A 62 6.28 -2.80 -2.31
CA GLY A 62 7.59 -3.08 -1.75
C GLY A 62 7.82 -2.29 -0.50
N ILE A 63 8.56 -2.89 0.42
CA ILE A 63 8.86 -2.31 1.72
C ILE A 63 10.16 -2.92 2.22
N ASP A 64 11.00 -2.08 2.79
CA ASP A 64 12.13 -2.49 3.62
C ASP A 64 12.16 -1.64 4.90
N GLY A 65 13.27 -1.69 5.64
CA GLY A 65 13.42 -0.97 6.90
C GLY A 65 13.27 0.56 6.80
N ASN A 66 13.42 1.16 5.62
CA ASN A 66 13.43 2.61 5.45
C ASN A 66 12.57 3.13 4.29
N THR A 67 12.27 2.31 3.29
CA THR A 67 11.63 2.72 2.05
C THR A 67 10.37 1.89 1.78
N VAL A 68 9.31 2.58 1.40
CA VAL A 68 8.01 2.00 1.07
C VAL A 68 7.62 2.43 -0.34
N LEU A 69 7.25 1.47 -1.19
CA LEU A 69 6.77 1.70 -2.55
C LEU A 69 5.27 1.46 -2.65
N LEU A 70 4.56 2.47 -3.13
CA LEU A 70 3.12 2.45 -3.32
C LEU A 70 2.79 2.57 -4.81
N ALA A 71 1.68 1.95 -5.20
CA ALA A 71 0.91 2.36 -6.37
C ALA A 71 -0.38 3.00 -5.86
N ASP A 72 -0.41 4.32 -5.92
CA ASP A 72 -1.54 5.15 -5.53
C ASP A 72 -2.38 5.51 -6.77
N PRO A 73 -3.71 5.38 -6.74
CA PRO A 73 -4.57 5.72 -7.89
C PRO A 73 -4.48 7.19 -8.32
N SER A 74 -4.23 8.11 -7.38
CA SER A 74 -4.21 9.55 -7.63
C SER A 74 -2.80 10.06 -7.94
N LEU A 75 -1.79 9.54 -7.25
CA LEU A 75 -0.40 10.01 -7.37
C LEU A 75 0.49 9.10 -8.22
N GLY A 76 0.01 7.94 -8.67
CA GLY A 76 0.78 6.96 -9.42
C GLY A 76 1.78 6.19 -8.54
N HIS A 77 3.00 5.99 -9.04
CA HIS A 77 4.04 5.25 -8.31
C HIS A 77 4.80 6.17 -7.34
N VAL A 78 4.64 5.95 -6.05
CA VAL A 78 5.20 6.80 -4.99
C VAL A 78 6.19 6.02 -4.14
N SER A 79 7.30 6.65 -3.76
CA SER A 79 8.23 6.13 -2.75
C SER A 79 8.22 7.00 -1.50
N MET A 80 7.96 6.41 -0.33
CA MET A 80 7.92 7.09 0.97
C MET A 80 9.03 6.60 1.90
N SER A 81 9.44 7.43 2.86
CA SER A 81 10.24 6.95 4.00
C SER A 81 9.37 6.18 4.97
N ARG A 82 9.98 5.33 5.81
CA ARG A 82 9.28 4.67 6.91
C ARG A 82 8.50 5.68 7.75
N ALA A 83 9.12 6.80 8.11
CA ALA A 83 8.48 7.85 8.92
C ALA A 83 7.27 8.46 8.20
N GLN A 84 7.40 8.83 6.92
CA GLN A 84 6.30 9.38 6.12
C GLN A 84 5.15 8.39 5.98
N PHE A 85 5.47 7.12 5.73
CA PHE A 85 4.48 6.07 5.61
C PHE A 85 3.75 5.81 6.92
N LEU A 86 4.47 5.72 8.06
CA LEU A 86 3.86 5.53 9.37
C LEU A 86 2.95 6.68 9.76
N ASP A 87 3.35 7.92 9.49
CA ASP A 87 2.52 9.11 9.72
C ASP A 87 1.19 9.03 8.96
N ALA A 88 1.24 8.55 7.70
CA ALA A 88 0.04 8.37 6.87
C ALA A 88 -0.78 7.12 7.24
N TRP A 89 -0.15 6.02 7.66
CA TRP A 89 -0.79 4.72 7.88
C TRP A 89 -1.34 4.55 9.30
N GLN A 90 -0.66 5.09 10.31
CA GLN A 90 -1.02 4.98 11.73
C GLN A 90 -1.80 6.21 12.23
N THR A 91 -2.60 6.82 11.36
CA THR A 91 -3.37 8.02 11.70
C THR A 91 -4.26 7.81 12.93
N ARG A 92 -4.18 8.76 13.88
CA ARG A 92 -4.85 8.73 15.20
C ARG A 92 -6.38 8.75 15.14
N GLU A 93 -6.95 9.12 14.01
CA GLU A 93 -8.40 9.35 13.87
C GLU A 93 -9.15 8.16 13.24
N ALA A 94 -8.43 7.17 12.71
CA ALA A 94 -9.05 6.11 11.94
C ALA A 94 -9.03 4.79 12.72
N ASN A 95 -10.20 4.15 12.85
CA ASN A 95 -10.34 2.73 13.24
C ASN A 95 -9.68 1.75 12.23
N LEU A 96 -8.86 2.26 11.31
CA LEU A 96 -8.18 1.55 10.23
C LEU A 96 -6.65 1.60 10.36
N ALA A 97 -6.11 2.25 11.40
CA ALA A 97 -4.68 2.21 11.69
C ALA A 97 -4.20 0.75 11.75
N ASP A 98 -3.00 0.50 11.21
CA ASP A 98 -2.34 -0.80 11.13
C ASP A 98 -3.09 -1.86 10.29
N LYS A 99 -4.23 -1.51 9.68
CA LYS A 99 -5.02 -2.45 8.88
C LYS A 99 -4.56 -2.49 7.43
N ILE A 100 -4.58 -3.70 6.90
CA ILE A 100 -4.37 -4.00 5.49
C ILE A 100 -5.46 -4.92 4.97
N LEU A 101 -5.62 -4.95 3.65
CA LEU A 101 -6.41 -5.96 2.96
C LEU A 101 -5.49 -6.74 2.02
N ALA A 102 -5.27 -8.01 2.34
CA ALA A 102 -4.60 -8.94 1.44
C ALA A 102 -5.62 -9.48 0.44
N VAL A 103 -5.29 -9.45 -0.85
CA VAL A 103 -6.13 -9.98 -1.93
C VAL A 103 -5.37 -11.13 -2.59
N VAL A 104 -5.98 -12.31 -2.62
CA VAL A 104 -5.38 -13.53 -3.18
C VAL A 104 -6.31 -14.15 -4.22
N PRO A 105 -5.80 -14.70 -5.32
CA PRO A 105 -6.61 -15.37 -6.33
C PRO A 105 -7.20 -16.67 -5.77
N LYS A 106 -8.48 -16.96 -6.07
CA LYS A 106 -9.12 -18.23 -5.64
C LYS A 106 -8.58 -19.47 -6.36
N LYS A 107 -7.98 -19.28 -7.53
CA LYS A 107 -7.40 -20.36 -8.35
C LYS A 107 -5.87 -20.27 -8.28
N ALA A 108 -5.24 -21.35 -7.82
CA ALA A 108 -3.79 -21.45 -7.59
C ALA A 108 -2.93 -21.28 -8.85
N GLU A 109 -3.52 -21.30 -10.05
CA GLU A 109 -2.83 -21.15 -11.34
C GLU A 109 -2.46 -19.70 -11.68
N THR A 110 -2.79 -18.74 -10.82
CA THR A 110 -2.45 -17.35 -11.09
C THR A 110 -0.97 -17.11 -10.80
N ILE A 111 -0.23 -16.81 -11.85
CA ILE A 111 1.22 -16.60 -11.89
C ILE A 111 1.68 -15.73 -10.71
N SER A 112 2.44 -16.31 -9.78
CA SER A 112 3.22 -15.54 -8.81
C SER A 112 4.36 -14.86 -9.57
N ASN A 113 4.06 -13.73 -10.18
CA ASN A 113 5.09 -12.95 -10.84
C ASN A 113 5.87 -12.22 -9.75
N LYS A 114 7.09 -12.70 -9.49
CA LYS A 114 8.03 -12.12 -8.50
C LYS A 114 8.31 -10.63 -8.75
N LEU A 115 7.94 -10.09 -9.92
CA LEU A 115 8.06 -8.66 -10.25
C LEU A 115 7.03 -7.78 -9.52
N PHE A 116 5.94 -8.32 -8.96
CA PHE A 116 4.90 -7.50 -8.33
C PHE A 116 5.28 -6.98 -6.94
N PHE A 117 6.24 -7.61 -6.26
CA PHE A 117 6.66 -7.19 -4.92
C PHE A 117 8.17 -7.25 -4.72
N THR A 118 8.78 -6.17 -4.21
CA THR A 118 10.23 -6.10 -3.94
C THR A 118 10.55 -5.84 -2.47
N HIS A 119 11.55 -6.55 -1.95
CA HIS A 119 12.12 -6.34 -0.61
C HIS A 119 13.33 -5.40 -0.63
N HIS A 120 13.73 -4.94 -1.82
CA HIS A 120 14.81 -3.97 -2.02
C HIS A 120 14.30 -2.77 -2.81
N PRO A 121 13.35 -2.01 -2.26
CA PRO A 121 12.83 -0.81 -2.91
C PRO A 121 13.90 0.28 -3.01
N LYS A 122 14.06 0.87 -4.19
CA LYS A 122 14.93 2.03 -4.41
C LYS A 122 14.09 3.31 -4.48
N ARG A 123 14.47 4.36 -3.75
CA ARG A 123 13.72 5.61 -3.73
C ARG A 123 14.08 6.43 -4.96
N GLN A 124 13.08 7.04 -5.58
CA GLN A 124 13.31 7.88 -6.77
C GLN A 124 14.25 9.06 -6.49
N THR A 125 14.22 9.59 -5.25
CA THR A 125 15.05 10.72 -4.86
C THR A 125 16.47 10.35 -4.44
N ASP A 126 16.84 9.07 -4.35
CA ASP A 126 18.17 8.66 -3.84
C ASP A 126 19.31 9.27 -4.65
N PHE A 127 19.15 9.30 -5.98
CA PHE A 127 20.14 9.89 -6.89
C PHE A 127 20.37 11.39 -6.62
N ALA A 128 19.30 12.16 -6.45
CA ALA A 128 19.41 13.60 -6.18
C ALA A 128 20.08 13.87 -4.82
N VAL A 129 19.77 13.06 -3.80
CA VAL A 129 20.38 13.18 -2.47
C VAL A 129 21.88 12.89 -2.54
N GLU A 130 22.30 11.91 -3.33
CA GLU A 130 23.70 11.55 -3.51
C GLU A 130 24.50 12.68 -4.18
N GLN A 131 23.96 13.29 -5.23
CA GLN A 131 24.57 14.44 -5.90
C GLN A 131 24.76 15.65 -4.95
N ILE A 132 23.75 15.95 -4.12
CA ILE A 132 23.83 17.04 -3.14
C ILE A 132 24.89 16.75 -2.07
N ARG A 133 25.05 15.49 -1.65
CA ARG A 133 26.08 15.10 -0.67
C ARG A 133 27.49 15.24 -1.24
N GLN A 134 27.70 14.81 -2.49
CA GLN A 134 28.98 14.94 -3.18
C GLN A 134 29.37 16.42 -3.32
N ALA A 135 28.45 17.27 -3.78
CA ALA A 135 28.69 18.71 -3.93
C ALA A 135 28.93 19.48 -2.60
N ARG A 136 28.64 18.87 -1.44
CA ARG A 136 28.94 19.44 -0.11
C ARG A 136 30.23 18.92 0.50
N ALA A 137 30.81 17.87 -0.09
CA ALA A 137 32.06 17.26 0.37
C ALA A 137 33.29 17.79 -0.39
N GLU A 138 33.07 18.56 -1.46
CA GLU A 138 34.04 19.38 -2.20
C GLU A 138 34.09 20.81 -1.64
#